data_AF-A0A8T2KEN1-F1
#
_entry.id   AF-A0A8T2KEN1-F1
#
_cell.length_a   1.000
_cell.length_b   1.000
_cell.length_c   1.000
_cell.angle_alpha   90.00
_cell.angle_beta   90.00
_cell.angle_gamma   90.00
#
_symmetry.space_group_name_H-M   'P 1'
#
loop_
_entity.id
_entity.type
_entity.pdbx_description
1 polymer ?
#
loop_
_entity_poly.entity_id
_entity_poly.type
_entity_poly.pdbx_seq_one_letter_code
_entity_poly.pdbx_strand_id
1 'polypeptide(L)'
;MSFRERILHKNLQNYLSNPGLVFLLLTSSPATEMKSTHRLEYALHKPQDGLFHRVSLVISNLGMSEQQGYKTLSGSCVSVGLTSALEKHRLEFFNEDGSLMEVNRINDMYTTLQEELKKSCSKVIDSELSVEQLLEEVNKLKKQIAEKKRLNQKTGDKVSDAAEENIFLCEALHRFFPHSSLLQSCRLSVGGKQIPHSCSTNHYLKEVNELTLLVKQCDFPKRRKGQCGKRKAYLIQEVQKVTKKSRLLNLQKSTAKGEREESDSEILLFNSGTETEDDIPETFKMDFSRSASPTF
;
A
#
# COMPACT_ATOMS: atom_id res chain seq x y z
N MET A 1 -16.11 8.59 1.03
CA MET A 1 -16.38 7.35 1.77
C MET A 1 -16.66 6.21 0.82
N SER A 2 -16.05 5.05 1.04
CA SER A 2 -16.28 3.82 0.29
C SER A 2 -17.61 3.13 0.67
N PHE A 3 -18.06 2.18 -0.15
CA PHE A 3 -19.26 1.37 0.14
C PHE A 3 -19.13 0.58 1.45
N ARG A 4 -17.94 0.00 1.70
CA ARG A 4 -17.65 -0.75 2.94
C ARG A 4 -17.75 0.16 4.17
N GLU A 5 -17.19 1.36 4.11
CA GLU A 5 -17.27 2.35 5.20
C GLU A 5 -18.72 2.71 5.53
N ARG A 6 -19.56 2.90 4.51
CA ARG A 6 -20.99 3.22 4.70
C ARG A 6 -21.76 2.12 5.42
N ILE A 7 -21.55 0.87 5.05
CA ILE A 7 -22.20 -0.28 5.73
C ILE A 7 -21.68 -0.41 7.15
N LEU A 8 -20.36 -0.32 7.34
CA LEU A 8 -19.75 -0.42 8.66
C LEU A 8 -20.24 0.68 9.59
N HIS A 9 -20.33 1.93 9.10
CA HIS A 9 -20.84 3.06 9.88
C HIS A 9 -22.27 2.83 10.35
N LYS A 10 -23.17 2.34 9.47
CA LYS A 10 -24.54 1.98 9.85
C LYS A 10 -24.58 0.85 10.89
N ASN A 11 -23.74 -0.17 10.73
CA ASN A 11 -23.67 -1.28 11.68
C ASN A 11 -23.17 -0.80 13.04
N LEU A 12 -22.16 0.07 13.08
CA LEU A 12 -21.63 0.66 14.31
C LEU A 12 -22.65 1.60 14.97
N GLN A 13 -23.39 2.38 14.20
CA GLN A 13 -24.47 3.23 14.69
C GLN A 13 -25.56 2.41 15.39
N ASN A 14 -25.95 1.27 14.81
CA ASN A 14 -26.92 0.36 15.40
C ASN A 14 -26.36 -0.34 16.65
N TYR A 15 -25.12 -0.82 16.60
CA TYR A 15 -24.50 -1.55 17.70
C TYR A 15 -24.21 -0.64 18.92
N LEU A 16 -23.72 0.58 18.67
CA LEU A 16 -23.43 1.57 19.71
C LEU A 16 -24.65 2.39 20.13
N SER A 17 -25.80 2.21 19.46
CA SER A 17 -27.03 2.99 19.68
C SER A 17 -26.81 4.52 19.65
N ASN A 18 -25.86 4.99 18.84
CA ASN A 18 -25.49 6.40 18.74
C ASN A 18 -25.82 6.96 17.35
N PRO A 19 -26.97 7.65 17.19
CA PRO A 19 -27.38 8.21 15.90
C PRO A 19 -26.54 9.42 15.45
N GLY A 20 -25.78 10.03 16.36
CA GLY A 20 -24.92 11.18 16.08
C GLY A 20 -23.51 10.81 15.63
N LEU A 21 -23.23 9.52 15.39
CA LEU A 21 -21.90 9.05 15.02
C LEU A 21 -21.39 9.74 13.76
N VAL A 22 -20.23 10.37 13.86
CA VAL A 22 -19.52 11.00 12.74
C VAL A 22 -18.37 10.11 12.26
N PHE A 23 -17.99 10.27 11.00
CA PHE A 23 -16.90 9.53 10.38
C PHE A 23 -15.83 10.49 9.87
N LEU A 24 -14.64 10.45 10.48
CA LEU A 24 -13.48 11.22 10.02
C LEU A 24 -12.72 10.42 8.96
N LEU A 25 -12.76 10.87 7.71
CA LEU A 25 -11.99 10.30 6.62
C LEU A 25 -10.68 11.08 6.48
N LEU A 26 -9.55 10.38 6.62
CA LEU A 26 -8.20 10.89 6.42
C LEU A 26 -7.62 10.24 5.16
N THR A 27 -7.17 11.05 4.21
CA THR A 27 -6.54 10.59 2.97
C THR A 27 -5.16 11.22 2.85
N SER A 28 -4.12 10.41 3.01
CA SER A 28 -2.73 10.82 2.80
C SER A 28 -2.29 10.39 1.40
N SER A 29 -1.79 11.32 0.60
CA SER A 29 -1.28 11.06 -0.75
C SER A 29 -0.02 11.89 -1.01
N PRO A 30 0.99 11.35 -1.73
CA PRO A 30 2.06 12.17 -2.25
C PRO A 30 1.47 13.14 -3.28
N ALA A 31 1.73 14.44 -3.11
CA ALA A 31 1.25 15.46 -4.03
C ALA A 31 2.09 15.51 -5.30
N THR A 32 3.37 15.13 -5.20
CA THR A 32 4.33 15.11 -6.30
C THR A 32 4.82 13.69 -6.59
N GLU A 33 5.18 13.42 -7.84
CA GLU A 33 5.75 12.11 -8.24
C GLU A 33 7.05 11.80 -7.49
N MET A 34 7.85 12.84 -7.23
CA MET A 34 9.09 12.75 -6.45
C MET A 34 8.84 12.53 -4.94
N LYS A 35 7.58 12.54 -4.48
CA LYS A 35 7.19 12.41 -3.06
C LYS A 35 7.87 13.42 -2.14
N SER A 36 8.35 14.53 -2.68
CA SER A 36 8.93 15.65 -1.91
C SER A 36 7.86 16.44 -1.14
N THR A 37 6.60 16.35 -1.57
CA THR A 37 5.47 17.02 -0.96
C THR A 37 4.37 16.00 -0.67
N HIS A 38 3.90 15.99 0.58
CA HIS A 38 2.79 15.15 1.02
C HIS A 38 1.55 15.99 1.27
N ARG A 39 0.38 15.43 0.95
CA ARG A 39 -0.92 16.04 1.20
C ARG A 39 -1.75 15.13 2.09
N LEU A 40 -2.15 15.65 3.25
CA LEU A 40 -3.11 15.01 4.14
C LEU A 40 -4.45 15.74 4.05
N GLU A 41 -5.39 15.15 3.33
CA GLU A 41 -6.76 15.64 3.25
C GLU A 41 -7.61 15.00 4.34
N TYR A 42 -8.49 15.80 4.96
CA TYR A 42 -9.43 15.31 5.95
C TYR A 42 -10.85 15.83 5.69
N ALA A 43 -11.83 14.97 5.97
CA ALA A 43 -13.24 15.31 5.84
C ALA A 43 -14.10 14.55 6.87
N LEU A 44 -14.86 15.30 7.65
CA LEU A 44 -15.82 14.76 8.59
C LEU A 44 -17.16 14.51 7.87
N HIS A 45 -17.71 13.31 7.99
CA HIS A 45 -18.98 12.92 7.38
C HIS A 45 -19.99 12.57 8.47
N LYS A 46 -21.23 13.02 8.32
CA LYS A 46 -22.33 12.69 9.21
C LYS A 46 -23.49 12.11 8.40
N PRO A 47 -24.12 10.99 8.83
CA PRO A 47 -25.35 10.53 8.22
C PRO A 47 -26.49 11.51 8.56
N GLN A 48 -27.22 11.94 7.53
CA GLN A 48 -28.45 12.71 7.66
C GLN A 48 -29.38 12.27 6.54
N ASP A 49 -30.60 11.84 6.92
CA ASP A 49 -31.65 11.39 6.00
C ASP A 49 -31.22 10.29 5.02
N GLY A 50 -30.39 9.35 5.49
CA GLY A 50 -29.90 8.21 4.71
C GLY A 50 -28.74 8.54 3.77
N LEU A 51 -28.37 9.82 3.63
CA LEU A 51 -27.20 10.31 2.90
C LEU A 51 -26.09 10.75 3.87
N PHE A 52 -24.87 10.88 3.36
CA PHE A 52 -23.74 11.36 4.15
C PHE A 52 -23.37 12.76 3.70
N HIS A 53 -23.40 13.69 4.66
CA HIS A 53 -23.07 15.10 4.44
C HIS A 53 -21.71 15.41 5.05
N ARG A 54 -20.96 16.30 4.39
CA ARG A 54 -19.68 16.79 4.91
C ARG A 54 -19.95 17.85 5.98
N VAL A 55 -19.29 17.72 7.12
CA VAL A 55 -19.36 18.66 8.24
C VAL A 55 -18.03 19.41 8.34
N SER A 56 -18.08 20.71 8.59
CA SER A 56 -16.89 21.53 8.83
C SER A 56 -16.19 21.09 10.13
N LEU A 57 -14.88 20.85 10.06
CA LEU A 57 -14.05 20.57 11.21
C LEU A 57 -13.19 21.80 11.49
N VAL A 58 -13.27 22.33 12.71
CA VAL A 58 -12.42 23.42 13.20
C VAL A 58 -11.48 22.87 14.25
N ILE A 59 -10.18 23.15 14.09
CA ILE A 59 -9.15 22.76 15.04
C ILE A 59 -8.84 23.99 15.90
N SER A 60 -9.22 23.92 17.18
CA SER A 60 -8.93 24.97 18.15
C SER A 60 -7.42 25.15 18.32
N ASN A 61 -6.98 26.40 18.32
CA ASN A 61 -5.59 26.78 18.44
C ASN A 61 -5.48 28.07 19.28
N LEU A 62 -4.27 28.41 19.72
CA LEU A 62 -4.04 29.55 20.61
C LEU A 62 -4.34 30.91 19.94
N GLY A 63 -4.17 31.02 18.63
CA GLY A 63 -4.46 32.25 17.86
C GLY A 63 -5.94 32.65 17.88
N MET A 64 -6.85 31.71 18.15
CA MET A 64 -8.28 32.01 18.33
C MET A 64 -8.57 32.85 19.59
N SER A 65 -7.60 33.01 20.49
CA SER A 65 -7.74 33.72 21.77
C SER A 65 -6.85 34.97 21.88
N GLU A 66 -6.27 35.44 20.77
CA GLU A 66 -5.27 36.50 20.81
C GLU A 66 -5.88 37.88 21.08
N GLN A 67 -5.77 38.34 22.32
CA GLN A 67 -5.96 39.74 22.72
C GLN A 67 -4.72 40.19 23.53
N GLN A 68 -3.63 40.55 22.84
CA GLN A 68 -2.35 40.88 23.48
C GLN A 68 -2.10 42.39 23.68
N GLY A 69 -3.17 43.18 23.76
CA GLY A 69 -3.05 44.63 23.95
C GLY A 69 -2.80 45.01 25.41
N TYR A 70 -1.55 45.02 25.86
CA TYR A 70 -1.21 45.62 27.16
C TYR A 70 -1.17 47.15 27.07
N LYS A 71 -1.77 47.83 28.06
CA LYS A 71 -1.74 49.29 28.16
C LYS A 71 -0.40 49.73 28.78
N THR A 72 0.48 50.30 27.96
CA THR A 72 1.81 50.76 28.38
C THR A 72 1.82 52.20 28.92
N LEU A 73 0.88 53.03 28.48
CA LEU A 73 0.74 54.42 28.92
C LEU A 73 -0.57 54.62 29.67
N SER A 74 -0.48 55.18 30.87
CA SER A 74 -1.64 55.69 31.60
C SER A 74 -1.84 57.17 31.29
N GLY A 75 -3.10 57.62 31.21
CA GLY A 75 -3.40 59.05 31.16
C GLY A 75 -3.23 59.64 32.56
N SER A 76 -2.52 60.76 32.68
CA SER A 76 -2.37 61.43 33.97
C SER A 76 -3.71 62.01 34.43
N CYS A 77 -4.05 61.84 35.71
CA CYS A 77 -5.23 62.43 36.33
C CYS A 77 -4.81 63.21 37.59
N VAL A 78 -5.19 64.49 37.67
CA VAL A 78 -4.85 65.38 38.79
C VAL A 78 -5.90 65.31 39.91
N SER A 79 -6.90 64.43 39.78
CA SER A 79 -8.00 64.32 40.75
C SER A 79 -7.55 63.63 42.04
N VAL A 80 -7.51 64.39 43.13
CA VAL A 80 -7.19 63.88 44.49
C VAL A 80 -8.24 62.88 45.00
N GLY A 81 -9.50 63.02 44.58
CA GLY A 81 -10.55 62.09 44.95
C GLY A 81 -10.34 60.69 44.36
N LEU A 82 -9.84 60.62 43.12
CA LEU A 82 -9.55 59.35 42.45
C LEU A 82 -8.36 58.64 43.10
N THR A 83 -7.27 59.36 43.38
CA THR A 83 -6.08 58.77 44.03
C THR A 83 -6.41 58.28 45.43
N SER A 84 -7.18 59.04 46.22
CA SER A 84 -7.60 58.61 47.55
C SER A 84 -8.45 57.34 47.54
N ALA A 85 -9.34 57.19 46.56
CA ALA A 85 -10.14 55.97 46.40
C ALA A 85 -9.28 54.77 45.98
N LEU A 86 -8.35 54.96 45.04
CA LEU A 86 -7.43 53.90 44.60
C LEU A 86 -6.56 53.40 45.74
N GLU A 87 -5.98 54.30 46.55
CA GLU A 87 -5.14 53.89 47.69
C GLU A 87 -5.92 53.10 48.75
N LYS A 88 -7.20 53.45 48.99
CA LYS A 88 -8.06 52.71 49.94
C LYS A 88 -8.32 51.27 49.50
N HIS A 89 -8.50 51.03 48.20
CA HIS A 89 -8.82 49.70 47.63
C HIS A 89 -7.61 48.98 47.03
N ARG A 90 -6.42 49.60 47.03
CA ARG A 90 -5.20 49.04 46.42
C ARG A 90 -4.84 47.68 47.00
N LEU A 91 -4.94 47.54 48.32
CA LEU A 91 -4.57 46.31 49.05
C LEU A 91 -5.48 45.12 48.73
N GLU A 92 -6.64 45.33 48.09
CA GLU A 92 -7.54 44.26 47.66
C GLU A 92 -7.03 43.51 46.41
N PHE A 93 -6.13 44.13 45.63
CA PHE A 93 -5.63 43.58 44.37
C PHE A 93 -4.10 43.47 44.32
N PHE A 94 -3.40 44.36 45.03
CA PHE A 94 -1.95 44.42 45.06
C PHE A 94 -1.41 43.90 46.39
N ASN A 95 -0.30 43.16 46.30
CA ASN A 95 0.53 42.79 47.43
C ASN A 95 1.34 43.98 47.95
N GLU A 96 1.96 43.84 49.12
CA GLU A 96 2.80 44.86 49.75
C GLU A 96 4.02 45.25 48.91
N ASP A 97 4.52 44.34 48.07
CA ASP A 97 5.61 44.54 47.12
C ASP A 97 5.18 45.27 45.82
N GLY A 98 3.87 45.53 45.66
CA GLY A 98 3.29 46.13 44.47
C GLY A 98 3.01 45.16 43.33
N SER A 99 3.17 43.85 43.53
CA SER A 99 2.76 42.82 42.57
C SER A 99 1.24 42.62 42.57
N LEU A 100 0.67 42.20 41.44
CA LEU A 100 -0.77 41.90 41.36
C LEU A 100 -1.02 40.48 41.89
N MET A 101 -1.90 40.34 42.88
CA MET A 101 -2.21 39.05 43.50
C MET A 101 -2.69 38.00 42.49
N GLU A 102 -3.53 38.40 41.54
CA GLU A 102 -4.10 37.48 40.56
C GLU A 102 -3.05 36.92 39.59
N VAL A 103 -1.99 37.68 39.28
CA VAL A 103 -0.89 37.19 38.43
C VAL A 103 -0.16 36.04 39.14
N ASN A 104 0.18 36.21 40.41
CA ASN A 104 0.84 35.17 41.19
C ASN A 104 -0.07 33.95 41.33
N ARG A 105 -1.36 34.14 41.60
CA ARG A 105 -2.35 33.05 41.70
C ARG A 105 -2.46 32.24 40.41
N ILE A 106 -2.56 32.90 39.25
CA ILE A 106 -2.61 32.24 37.95
C ILE A 106 -1.29 31.53 37.64
N ASN A 107 -0.16 32.15 38.00
CA ASN A 107 1.16 31.55 37.81
C ASN A 107 1.37 30.30 38.68
N ASP A 108 0.90 30.31 39.92
CA ASP A 108 0.93 29.15 40.81
C ASP A 108 0.04 28.02 40.26
N MET A 109 -1.17 28.36 39.82
CA MET A 109 -2.05 27.43 39.12
C MET A 109 -1.36 26.83 37.87
N TYR A 110 -0.70 27.65 37.06
CA TYR A 110 0.04 27.19 35.89
C TYR A 110 1.21 26.27 36.26
N THR A 111 1.95 26.60 37.32
CA THR A 111 3.09 25.80 37.80
C THR A 111 2.63 24.41 38.27
N THR A 112 1.56 24.35 39.07
CA THR A 112 0.97 23.07 39.51
C THR A 112 0.47 22.23 38.33
N LEU A 113 -0.15 22.86 37.32
CA LEU A 113 -0.58 22.18 36.10
C LEU A 113 0.61 21.65 35.29
N GLN A 114 1.69 22.42 35.18
CA GLN A 114 2.91 22.02 34.47
C GLN A 114 3.60 20.83 35.15
N GLU A 115 3.61 20.78 36.49
CA GLU A 115 4.14 19.65 37.24
C GLU A 115 3.32 18.36 37.03
N GLU A 116 1.99 18.45 37.08
CA GLU A 116 1.12 17.30 36.81
C GLU A 116 1.22 16.83 35.34
N LEU A 117 1.41 17.75 34.39
CA LEU A 117 1.70 17.41 33.00
C LEU A 117 3.03 16.66 32.88
N LYS A 118 4.10 17.16 33.52
CA LYS A 118 5.42 16.51 33.53
C LYS A 118 5.34 15.09 34.08
N LYS A 119 4.64 14.91 35.19
CA LYS A 119 4.40 13.60 35.83
C LYS A 119 3.62 12.66 34.91
N SER A 120 2.61 13.18 34.20
CA SER A 120 1.85 12.39 33.22
C SER A 120 2.72 12.00 32.02
N CYS A 121 3.56 12.91 31.52
CA CYS A 121 4.52 12.63 30.46
C CYS A 121 5.50 11.52 30.86
N SER A 122 6.05 11.54 32.07
CA SER A 122 6.94 10.46 32.55
C SER A 122 6.24 9.09 32.52
N LYS A 123 4.98 9.02 32.97
CA LYS A 123 4.19 7.77 32.90
C LYS A 123 3.94 7.30 31.47
N VAL A 124 3.68 8.24 30.55
CA VAL A 124 3.49 7.92 29.13
C VAL A 124 4.77 7.34 28.55
N ILE A 125 5.93 7.95 28.82
CA ILE A 125 7.24 7.44 28.37
C ILE A 125 7.47 5.99 28.84
N ASP A 126 7.25 5.72 30.13
CA ASP A 126 7.42 4.37 30.68
C ASP A 126 6.46 3.36 30.01
N SER A 127 5.23 3.79 29.71
CA SER A 127 4.24 2.95 29.03
C SER A 127 4.58 2.69 27.55
N GLU A 128 5.11 3.68 26.83
CA GLU A 128 5.54 3.53 25.43
C GLU A 128 6.73 2.57 25.33
N LEU A 129 7.73 2.70 26.22
CA LEU A 129 8.86 1.78 26.30
C LEU A 129 8.40 0.33 26.58
N SER A 130 7.42 0.17 27.46
CA SER A 130 6.85 -1.15 27.77
C SER A 130 6.12 -1.75 26.56
N VAL A 131 5.38 -0.93 25.80
CA VAL A 131 4.69 -1.35 24.57
C VAL A 131 5.68 -1.72 23.48
N GLU A 132 6.77 -0.95 23.32
CA GLU A 132 7.83 -1.22 22.36
C GLU A 132 8.48 -2.58 22.63
N GLN A 133 8.89 -2.84 23.88
CA GLN A 133 9.47 -4.12 24.27
C GLN A 133 8.51 -5.28 23.99
N LEU A 134 7.23 -5.14 24.37
CA LEU A 134 6.24 -6.19 24.14
C LEU A 134 5.99 -6.43 22.64
N LEU A 135 6.00 -5.38 21.83
CA LEU A 135 5.82 -5.47 20.38
C LEU A 135 6.99 -6.24 19.74
N GLU A 136 8.22 -6.00 20.18
CA GLU A 136 9.39 -6.75 19.74
C GLU A 136 9.29 -8.23 20.08
N GLU A 137 8.89 -8.56 21.32
CA GLU A 137 8.71 -9.93 21.79
C GLU A 137 7.63 -10.66 20.97
N VAL A 138 6.47 -10.02 20.78
CA VAL A 138 5.37 -10.56 19.96
C VAL A 138 5.82 -10.77 18.52
N ASN A 139 6.59 -9.85 17.95
CA ASN A 139 7.12 -9.98 16.59
C ASN A 139 8.13 -11.12 16.46
N LYS A 140 9.01 -11.30 17.46
CA LYS A 140 9.93 -12.44 17.54
C LYS A 140 9.19 -13.77 17.61
N LEU A 141 8.16 -13.86 18.45
CA LEU A 141 7.32 -15.05 18.57
C LEU A 141 6.55 -15.35 17.27
N LYS A 142 5.98 -14.33 16.63
CA LYS A 142 5.32 -14.46 15.32
C LYS A 142 6.27 -15.01 14.25
N LYS A 143 7.53 -14.52 14.21
CA LYS A 143 8.56 -15.02 13.28
C LYS A 143 8.87 -16.50 13.54
N GLN A 144 9.09 -16.89 14.80
CA GLN A 144 9.34 -18.29 15.16
C GLN A 144 8.16 -19.22 14.79
N ILE A 145 6.92 -18.76 15.00
CA ILE A 145 5.73 -19.51 14.61
C ILE A 145 5.65 -19.66 13.09
N ALA A 146 5.93 -18.60 12.34
CA ALA A 146 5.94 -18.64 10.87
C ALA A 146 7.01 -19.61 10.33
N GLU A 147 8.21 -19.60 10.92
CA GLU A 147 9.30 -20.50 10.56
C GLU A 147 8.96 -21.97 10.86
N LYS A 148 8.43 -22.26 12.05
CA LYS A 148 7.97 -23.61 12.41
C LYS A 148 6.85 -24.10 11.50
N LYS A 149 5.88 -23.24 11.16
CA LYS A 149 4.82 -23.58 10.17
C LYS A 149 5.41 -23.91 8.80
N ARG A 150 6.39 -23.14 8.33
CA ARG A 150 7.06 -23.39 7.03
C ARG A 150 7.85 -24.70 7.04
N LEU A 151 8.53 -25.02 8.14
CA LEU A 151 9.27 -26.27 8.27
C LEU A 151 8.32 -27.49 8.30
N ASN A 152 7.21 -27.38 9.04
CA ASN A 152 6.21 -28.45 9.10
C ASN A 152 5.51 -28.70 7.75
N GLN A 153 5.22 -27.65 6.96
CA GLN A 153 4.73 -27.81 5.58
C GLN A 153 5.74 -28.54 4.68
N LYS A 154 7.03 -28.18 4.76
CA LYS A 154 8.09 -28.87 3.99
C LYS A 154 8.33 -30.33 4.42
N THR A 155 7.92 -30.70 5.63
CA THR A 155 8.05 -32.07 6.13
C THR A 155 6.80 -32.90 5.80
N GLY A 156 5.63 -32.26 5.67
CA GLY A 156 4.40 -32.87 5.16
C GLY A 156 4.42 -33.18 3.67
N ASP A 157 5.10 -32.37 2.85
CA ASP A 157 5.23 -32.60 1.39
C ASP A 157 6.24 -33.72 1.01
N LYS A 158 7.04 -34.23 1.95
CA LYS A 158 8.03 -35.28 1.66
C LYS A 158 7.46 -36.71 1.71
N VAL A 159 6.16 -36.88 1.92
CA VAL A 159 5.52 -38.22 2.06
C VAL A 159 4.67 -38.61 0.84
N SER A 160 4.69 -37.87 -0.27
CA SER A 160 4.06 -38.34 -1.52
C SER A 160 5.01 -38.35 -2.70
N ASP A 161 6.21 -38.92 -2.54
CA ASP A 161 6.96 -39.47 -3.68
C ASP A 161 6.44 -40.88 -4.04
N ALA A 162 5.14 -41.09 -3.89
CA ALA A 162 4.46 -42.22 -4.49
C ALA A 162 4.27 -41.87 -5.97
N ALA A 163 5.27 -42.24 -6.76
CA ALA A 163 5.33 -42.16 -8.23
C ALA A 163 4.03 -41.63 -8.85
N GLU A 164 3.99 -40.34 -9.16
CA GLU A 164 2.83 -39.69 -9.76
C GLU A 164 2.43 -40.44 -11.03
N GLU A 165 1.35 -41.21 -10.93
CA GLU A 165 0.85 -41.98 -12.06
C GLU A 165 0.16 -41.03 -13.03
N ASN A 166 0.32 -41.27 -14.33
CA ASN A 166 -0.43 -40.51 -15.32
C ASN A 166 -1.89 -40.97 -15.33
N ILE A 167 -2.68 -40.38 -14.45
CA ILE A 167 -4.11 -40.69 -14.22
C ILE A 167 -4.91 -40.67 -15.53
N PHE A 168 -4.67 -39.68 -16.39
CA PHE A 168 -5.37 -39.55 -17.68
C PHE A 168 -5.06 -40.70 -18.63
N LEU A 169 -3.80 -41.15 -18.67
CA LEU A 169 -3.39 -42.26 -19.50
C LEU A 169 -3.96 -43.59 -18.98
N CYS A 170 -3.89 -43.83 -17.66
CA CYS A 170 -4.45 -45.03 -17.05
C CYS A 170 -5.96 -45.16 -17.35
N GLU A 171 -6.71 -44.08 -17.16
CA GLU A 171 -8.16 -44.07 -17.37
C GLU A 171 -8.53 -44.25 -18.85
N ALA A 172 -7.80 -43.59 -19.76
CA ALA A 172 -8.00 -43.75 -21.20
C ALA A 172 -7.77 -45.21 -21.65
N LEU A 173 -6.68 -45.84 -21.18
CA LEU A 173 -6.38 -47.24 -21.49
C LEU A 173 -7.43 -48.19 -20.93
N HIS A 174 -7.93 -47.96 -19.72
CA HIS A 174 -9.05 -48.72 -19.14
C HIS A 174 -10.33 -48.58 -19.96
N ARG A 175 -10.62 -47.39 -20.51
CA ARG A 175 -11.84 -47.13 -21.29
C ARG A 175 -11.77 -47.64 -22.74
N PHE A 176 -10.62 -47.53 -23.40
CA PHE A 176 -10.44 -48.03 -24.77
C PHE A 176 -10.21 -49.54 -24.84
N PHE A 177 -9.57 -50.14 -23.82
CA PHE A 177 -9.22 -51.56 -23.81
C PHE A 177 -9.67 -52.25 -22.51
N PRO A 178 -10.98 -52.32 -22.22
CA PRO A 178 -11.49 -52.91 -20.97
C PRO A 178 -11.21 -54.41 -20.85
N HIS A 179 -11.08 -55.12 -21.98
CA HIS A 179 -10.93 -56.58 -22.03
C HIS A 179 -9.47 -57.06 -22.11
N SER A 180 -8.48 -56.16 -22.04
CA SER A 180 -7.07 -56.50 -22.19
C SER A 180 -6.26 -56.05 -20.98
N SER A 181 -6.10 -56.94 -19.99
CA SER A 181 -5.32 -56.67 -18.77
C SER A 181 -3.85 -56.36 -19.03
N LEU A 182 -3.28 -56.82 -20.15
CA LEU A 182 -1.91 -56.53 -20.57
C LEU A 182 -1.73 -55.08 -21.06
N LEU A 183 -2.73 -54.54 -21.77
CA LEU A 183 -2.70 -53.19 -22.36
C LEU A 183 -3.04 -52.08 -21.36
N GLN A 184 -3.49 -52.45 -20.16
CA GLN A 184 -3.78 -51.53 -19.05
C GLN A 184 -2.53 -51.23 -18.19
N SER A 185 -1.38 -51.87 -18.49
CA SER A 185 -0.14 -51.66 -17.75
C SER A 185 0.69 -50.51 -18.33
N CYS A 186 1.19 -49.63 -17.46
CA CYS A 186 2.14 -48.56 -17.81
C CYS A 186 3.57 -48.85 -17.33
N ARG A 187 3.86 -50.08 -16.87
CA ARG A 187 5.16 -50.47 -16.30
C ARG A 187 5.77 -51.68 -17.01
N LEU A 188 7.05 -51.58 -17.32
CA LEU A 188 7.86 -52.64 -17.91
C LEU A 188 8.98 -53.04 -16.96
N SER A 189 9.28 -54.33 -16.89
CA SER A 189 10.49 -54.82 -16.25
C SER A 189 11.72 -54.44 -17.10
N VAL A 190 12.87 -54.31 -16.47
CA VAL A 190 14.16 -54.05 -17.14
C VAL A 190 14.50 -55.11 -18.21
N GLY A 191 13.93 -56.32 -18.09
CA GLY A 191 14.02 -57.41 -19.06
C GLY A 191 12.94 -57.41 -20.16
N GLY A 192 12.21 -56.30 -20.34
CA GLY A 192 11.23 -56.13 -21.42
C GLY A 192 9.88 -56.84 -21.23
N LYS A 193 9.64 -57.50 -20.08
CA LYS A 193 8.35 -58.11 -19.76
C LYS A 193 7.41 -57.08 -19.13
N GLN A 194 6.15 -57.02 -19.59
CA GLN A 194 5.11 -56.17 -19.01
C GLN A 194 4.77 -56.61 -17.56
N ILE A 195 4.67 -55.63 -16.66
CA ILE A 195 4.24 -55.85 -15.28
C ILE A 195 2.79 -55.38 -15.17
N PRO A 196 1.82 -56.26 -14.85
CA PRO A 196 0.45 -55.82 -14.61
C PRO A 196 0.44 -54.87 -13.41
N HIS A 197 0.16 -53.60 -13.68
CA HIS A 197 0.03 -52.55 -12.68
C HIS A 197 -1.29 -51.83 -12.92
N SER A 198 -2.24 -51.97 -12.00
CA SER A 198 -3.51 -51.25 -12.02
C SER A 198 -3.34 -49.95 -11.24
N CYS A 199 -3.62 -48.81 -11.88
CA CYS A 199 -3.62 -47.51 -11.20
C CYS A 199 -4.69 -47.55 -10.09
N SER A 200 -4.33 -47.11 -8.89
CA SER A 200 -5.00 -47.53 -7.64
C SER A 200 -6.25 -46.72 -7.27
N THR A 201 -6.86 -45.98 -8.20
CA THR A 201 -8.04 -45.15 -7.86
C THR A 201 -8.98 -44.99 -9.05
N ASN A 202 -10.29 -45.04 -8.80
CA ASN A 202 -11.30 -44.73 -9.81
C ASN A 202 -11.28 -43.23 -10.10
N HIS A 203 -10.79 -42.84 -11.28
CA HIS A 203 -10.67 -41.43 -11.65
C HIS A 203 -11.80 -41.07 -12.61
N TYR A 204 -12.86 -40.45 -12.10
CA TYR A 204 -14.00 -40.03 -12.93
C TYR A 204 -13.62 -38.83 -13.82
N LEU A 205 -13.23 -39.11 -15.06
CA LEU A 205 -12.91 -38.10 -16.07
C LEU A 205 -13.99 -38.08 -17.17
N LYS A 206 -14.49 -36.87 -17.49
CA LYS A 206 -15.71 -36.65 -18.29
C LYS A 206 -15.47 -36.49 -19.79
N GLU A 207 -14.21 -36.36 -20.22
CA GLU A 207 -13.87 -35.99 -21.60
C GLU A 207 -12.86 -36.98 -22.17
N VAL A 208 -13.31 -37.82 -23.10
CA VAL A 208 -12.48 -38.78 -23.83
C VAL A 208 -12.68 -38.52 -25.31
N ASN A 209 -11.62 -38.03 -25.98
CA ASN A 209 -11.62 -37.83 -27.42
C ASN A 209 -11.56 -39.18 -28.14
N GLU A 210 -12.32 -39.36 -29.22
CA GLU A 210 -12.30 -40.60 -30.02
C GLU A 210 -10.90 -40.86 -30.60
N LEU A 211 -10.44 -42.12 -30.53
CA LEU A 211 -9.22 -42.53 -31.21
C LEU A 211 -9.45 -42.51 -32.73
N THR A 212 -8.48 -41.92 -33.44
CA THR A 212 -8.31 -41.83 -34.90
C THR A 212 -9.48 -42.34 -35.75
N LEU A 213 -10.13 -41.41 -36.45
CA LEU A 213 -11.19 -41.67 -37.43
C LEU A 213 -10.68 -42.63 -38.54
N LEU A 214 -11.03 -43.91 -38.46
CA LEU A 214 -10.69 -44.93 -39.46
C LEU A 214 -11.62 -44.81 -40.68
N VAL A 215 -11.38 -43.82 -41.53
CA VAL A 215 -12.07 -43.71 -42.82
C VAL A 215 -11.25 -44.45 -43.87
N LYS A 216 -11.80 -45.57 -44.34
CA LYS A 216 -11.27 -46.28 -45.51
C LYS A 216 -11.72 -45.52 -46.77
N GLN A 217 -10.91 -44.57 -47.23
CA GLN A 217 -11.11 -43.96 -48.53
C GLN A 217 -10.82 -45.01 -49.62
N CYS A 218 -11.87 -45.49 -50.27
CA CYS A 218 -11.76 -46.23 -51.52
C CYS A 218 -12.13 -45.27 -52.64
N ASP A 219 -11.14 -44.74 -53.36
CA ASP A 219 -11.27 -44.35 -54.77
C ASP A 219 -9.88 -44.12 -55.40
N PHE A 220 -9.50 -45.01 -56.32
CA PHE A 220 -8.40 -44.80 -57.27
C PHE A 220 -8.97 -44.91 -58.70
N PRO A 221 -8.89 -43.88 -59.55
CA PRO A 221 -9.06 -44.07 -60.99
C PRO A 221 -7.73 -44.36 -61.68
N LYS A 222 -7.79 -45.34 -62.60
CA LYS A 222 -6.72 -45.98 -63.37
C LYS A 222 -5.94 -45.01 -64.29
N ARG A 223 -4.62 -45.25 -64.38
CA ARG A 223 -3.68 -44.70 -65.39
C ARG A 223 -4.12 -45.06 -66.83
N ARG A 224 -4.11 -44.07 -67.74
CA ARG A 224 -4.02 -44.30 -69.20
C ARG A 224 -2.61 -43.97 -69.71
N LYS A 225 -2.08 -44.86 -70.57
CA LYS A 225 -0.83 -44.69 -71.34
C LYS A 225 -1.11 -43.91 -72.63
N GLY A 226 -0.17 -43.07 -73.06
CA GLY A 226 -0.17 -42.39 -74.36
C GLY A 226 1.19 -41.73 -74.61
N GLN A 227 1.68 -41.81 -75.84
CA GLN A 227 3.10 -41.88 -76.23
C GLN A 227 3.87 -40.55 -76.39
N CYS A 228 5.19 -40.74 -76.43
CA CYS A 228 6.28 -39.83 -76.73
C CYS A 228 6.28 -39.31 -78.18
N GLY A 229 6.46 -37.99 -78.35
CA GLY A 229 6.83 -37.32 -79.59
C GLY A 229 7.75 -36.13 -79.30
N LYS A 230 9.04 -36.29 -79.63
CA LYS A 230 10.14 -35.29 -79.65
C LYS A 230 9.92 -34.32 -80.85
N ARG A 231 10.39 -33.06 -80.99
CA ARG A 231 11.41 -32.19 -80.36
C ARG A 231 11.34 -30.78 -81.01
N LYS A 232 11.63 -29.70 -80.24
CA LYS A 232 12.46 -28.47 -80.51
C LYS A 232 11.89 -27.28 -79.71
N ALA A 233 12.43 -26.92 -78.53
CA ALA A 233 13.58 -26.03 -78.22
C ALA A 233 13.27 -24.54 -78.54
N TYR A 234 13.17 -23.60 -77.60
CA TYR A 234 14.06 -23.13 -76.51
C TYR A 234 13.24 -22.79 -75.20
N LEU A 235 13.59 -23.12 -73.94
CA LEU A 235 14.67 -22.68 -73.00
C LEU A 235 14.58 -21.16 -72.64
N ILE A 236 14.45 -20.60 -71.41
CA ILE A 236 14.49 -20.98 -69.96
C ILE A 236 13.75 -19.87 -69.17
N GLN A 237 12.95 -20.18 -68.11
CA GLN A 237 13.09 -19.61 -66.74
C GLN A 237 12.26 -20.36 -65.66
N GLU A 238 13.00 -20.90 -64.67
CA GLU A 238 12.73 -21.19 -63.23
C GLU A 238 11.35 -21.75 -62.79
N VAL A 239 11.16 -22.98 -62.28
CA VAL A 239 11.75 -23.74 -61.15
C VAL A 239 11.52 -23.12 -59.76
N GLN A 240 10.30 -23.36 -59.23
CA GLN A 240 10.00 -24.13 -58.02
C GLN A 240 11.15 -24.46 -57.03
N LYS A 241 11.01 -24.10 -55.73
CA LYS A 241 10.75 -25.02 -54.58
C LYS A 241 11.16 -24.46 -53.22
N VAL A 242 10.20 -24.56 -52.28
CA VAL A 242 10.28 -25.15 -50.93
C VAL A 242 11.67 -25.27 -50.28
N THR A 243 11.87 -24.72 -49.07
CA THR A 243 12.18 -25.50 -47.83
C THR A 243 12.59 -24.63 -46.62
N LYS A 244 12.18 -25.12 -45.44
CA LYS A 244 12.91 -25.20 -44.14
C LYS A 244 13.21 -23.94 -43.29
N LYS A 245 12.70 -24.02 -42.05
CA LYS A 245 13.35 -23.80 -40.74
C LYS A 245 14.54 -22.82 -40.69
N SER A 246 14.48 -21.82 -39.80
CA SER A 246 15.26 -21.81 -38.53
C SER A 246 15.07 -20.51 -37.73
N ARG A 247 15.30 -20.65 -36.42
CA ARG A 247 15.21 -19.68 -35.32
C ARG A 247 16.32 -18.61 -35.31
N LEU A 248 16.10 -17.59 -34.44
CA LEU A 248 17.09 -16.77 -33.66
C LEU A 248 17.83 -15.70 -34.49
N LEU A 249 18.05 -14.44 -34.09
CA LEU A 249 18.18 -13.76 -32.78
C LEU A 249 17.92 -12.24 -32.92
N ASN A 250 17.62 -11.62 -31.78
CA ASN A 250 17.67 -10.17 -31.50
C ASN A 250 18.99 -9.50 -31.95
N LEU A 251 18.94 -8.21 -32.35
CA LEU A 251 19.83 -7.16 -31.82
C LEU A 251 19.40 -5.72 -32.23
N GLN A 252 18.98 -4.95 -31.21
CA GLN A 252 19.19 -3.51 -30.92
C GLN A 252 19.15 -2.38 -31.98
N LYS A 253 18.44 -1.31 -31.56
CA LYS A 253 18.78 0.14 -31.59
C LYS A 253 18.91 0.76 -33.01
N SER A 254 18.61 2.03 -33.30
CA SER A 254 18.55 3.28 -32.54
C SER A 254 17.86 4.38 -33.39
N THR A 255 17.30 5.38 -32.70
CA THR A 255 17.38 6.85 -32.96
C THR A 255 16.86 7.53 -34.23
N ALA A 256 16.31 8.74 -33.95
CA ALA A 256 16.26 9.97 -34.76
C ALA A 256 15.10 10.07 -35.76
N LYS A 257 14.47 11.22 -36.02
CA LYS A 257 14.54 12.63 -35.58
C LYS A 257 13.37 13.36 -36.27
N GLY A 258 13.04 14.58 -35.83
CA GLY A 258 12.25 15.57 -36.57
C GLY A 258 11.14 16.16 -35.71
N GLU A 259 11.37 17.18 -34.87
CA GLU A 259 11.68 18.61 -35.13
C GLU A 259 10.53 19.43 -35.74
N ARG A 260 10.38 20.64 -35.15
CA ARG A 260 9.57 21.83 -35.45
C ARG A 260 8.28 22.00 -34.63
N GLU A 261 7.96 23.16 -34.07
CA GLU A 261 8.63 24.48 -33.99
C GLU A 261 7.91 25.28 -32.87
N GLU A 262 8.73 25.85 -31.97
CA GLU A 262 8.73 27.22 -31.45
C GLU A 262 7.49 28.13 -31.56
N SER A 263 7.08 28.74 -30.45
CA SER A 263 6.72 30.17 -30.39
C SER A 263 6.66 30.69 -28.94
N ASP A 264 7.30 31.84 -28.78
CA ASP A 264 7.60 32.59 -27.56
C ASP A 264 6.40 33.18 -26.83
N SER A 265 6.51 33.35 -25.51
CA SER A 265 6.10 34.59 -24.83
C SER A 265 6.87 34.77 -23.52
N GLU A 266 7.47 35.93 -23.41
CA GLU A 266 8.41 36.41 -22.42
C GLU A 266 7.72 37.16 -21.24
N ILE A 267 8.42 37.22 -20.10
CA ILE A 267 8.45 38.31 -19.10
C ILE A 267 7.26 38.46 -18.13
N LEU A 268 7.51 38.24 -16.82
CA LEU A 268 7.56 39.31 -15.81
C LEU A 268 8.09 38.78 -14.45
N LEU A 269 9.24 39.34 -14.06
CA LEU A 269 9.86 39.28 -12.75
C LEU A 269 9.10 40.15 -11.75
N PHE A 270 8.98 39.70 -10.49
CA PHE A 270 8.98 40.60 -9.34
C PHE A 270 9.76 39.95 -8.19
N ASN A 271 10.97 40.46 -7.98
CA ASN A 271 11.68 40.44 -6.71
C ASN A 271 11.16 41.61 -5.86
N SER A 272 10.94 41.38 -4.57
CA SER A 272 11.15 42.39 -3.53
C SER A 272 11.34 41.67 -2.20
N GLY A 273 12.59 41.63 -1.75
CA GLY A 273 12.93 41.33 -0.37
C GLY A 273 12.79 42.57 0.51
N THR A 274 12.80 42.33 1.82
CA THR A 274 13.27 43.28 2.83
C THR A 274 13.98 42.48 3.90
N GLU A 275 15.29 42.73 3.98
CA GLU A 275 16.23 42.28 4.99
C GLU A 275 16.08 43.16 6.24
N THR A 276 16.14 42.54 7.42
CA THR A 276 16.66 43.17 8.65
C THR A 276 17.34 42.07 9.45
N GLU A 277 18.67 42.03 9.36
CA GLU A 277 19.54 41.51 10.43
C GLU A 277 19.56 42.55 11.56
N ASP A 278 19.53 42.10 12.81
CA ASP A 278 20.61 42.35 13.79
C ASP A 278 20.30 41.72 15.17
N ASP A 279 21.36 41.14 15.72
CA ASP A 279 21.69 40.91 17.12
C ASP A 279 21.12 39.71 17.91
N ILE A 280 21.95 38.67 17.92
CA ILE A 280 22.13 37.64 18.96
C ILE A 280 22.94 38.24 20.13
N PRO A 281 22.71 37.78 21.38
CA PRO A 281 23.86 37.31 22.16
C PRO A 281 23.66 35.92 22.80
N GLU A 282 24.60 35.06 22.44
CA GLU A 282 25.34 34.03 23.17
C GLU A 282 24.72 33.18 24.31
N THR A 283 24.88 31.87 24.09
CA THR A 283 25.32 30.82 25.03
C THR A 283 24.32 30.19 26.00
N PHE A 284 23.63 29.16 25.51
CA PHE A 284 23.41 27.93 26.26
C PHE A 284 24.00 26.75 25.48
N LYS A 285 25.20 26.30 25.88
CA LYS A 285 25.76 25.02 25.45
C LYS A 285 25.04 23.91 26.20
N MET A 286 24.21 23.15 25.50
CA MET A 286 23.69 21.88 25.98
C MET A 286 24.13 20.82 24.96
N ASP A 287 25.05 19.97 25.38
CA ASP A 287 25.61 18.89 24.57
C ASP A 287 24.52 17.87 24.23
N PHE A 288 23.94 17.99 23.04
CA PHE A 288 23.21 16.90 22.41
C PHE A 288 24.19 16.07 21.59
N SER A 289 24.70 15.01 22.19
CA SER A 289 25.24 13.89 21.43
C SER A 289 24.12 13.38 20.51
N ARG A 290 24.25 13.66 19.21
CA ARG A 290 23.35 13.19 18.15
C ARG A 290 23.28 11.67 18.17
N SER A 291 22.25 11.11 18.79
CA SER A 291 21.77 9.78 18.42
C SER A 291 20.93 9.95 17.15
N ALA A 292 21.41 9.35 16.06
CA ALA A 292 20.69 9.30 14.81
C ALA A 292 19.35 8.57 15.02
N SER A 293 18.26 9.33 15.00
CA SER A 293 16.92 8.76 14.91
C SER A 293 16.71 8.25 13.47
N PRO A 294 16.20 7.02 13.27
CA PRO A 294 15.95 6.51 11.94
C PRO A 294 14.78 7.27 11.33
N THR A 295 14.99 7.76 10.11
CA THR A 295 13.97 8.39 9.29
C THR A 295 13.14 7.29 8.62
N PHE A 296 11.87 7.20 9.00
CA PHE A 296 10.74 6.43 8.44
C PHE A 296 10.90 4.92 8.20
#